data_AF-A0A7G6E020-F1
#
_entry.id   AF-A0A7G6E020-F1
#
_cell.length_a   1.000
_cell.length_b   1.000
_cell.length_c   1.000
_cell.angle_alpha   90.00
_cell.angle_beta   90.00
_cell.angle_gamma   90.00
#
_symmetry.space_group_name_H-M   'P 1'
#
loop_
_entity.id
_entity.type
_entity.pdbx_description
1 polymer ?
#
loop_
_entity_poly.entity_id
_entity_poly.type
_entity_poly.pdbx_seq_one_letter_code
_entity_poly.pdbx_strand_id
1 'polypeptide(L)'
;MSINVPQEQNVAATLHPQQLPMEVSPSKLVAMLSPEDKKTIMSLCMPKNATDSELALFLYKCKQMGLDPLSKDLVLQKWTNKDGTVTLNFITTRDALLKKAEQNPNYNGINSGVVREGDEFLVDTEKSVVRHTFGAKRGKILAGWAVAYHKSRNPVIAIADFEEYFRANASSPVWQSVPSAMIQKVAEVMALRKQFPIVQGVYTREELPVGEEAEAARVVDVVADAVAAIEVTPEMVETTMVETTEETTTQTKREKDPLIHMTPPQQQSQQRQQPQKEQQPLQQQQPETSPQDAYKLLAVNTGRSSTGTPYAKVGCVSPDGETKVLLAKGEEGLAMVANLKEGCYFKAQTVNEKGFEIITSLEVI
;
A
#
# COMPACT_ATOMS: atom_id res chain seq x y z
N MET A 1 18.62 -52.18 -34.43
CA MET A 1 19.11 -50.85 -34.01
C MET A 1 18.20 -50.37 -32.90
N SER A 2 18.74 -50.12 -31.71
CA SER A 2 17.94 -49.67 -30.55
C SER A 2 18.36 -48.24 -30.23
N ILE A 3 17.40 -47.31 -30.28
CA ILE A 3 17.66 -45.88 -30.10
C ILE A 3 17.74 -45.58 -28.60
N ASN A 4 18.86 -45.00 -28.17
CA ASN A 4 19.07 -44.64 -26.77
C ASN A 4 18.48 -43.24 -26.51
N VAL A 5 17.56 -43.15 -25.55
CA VAL A 5 16.93 -41.88 -25.13
C VAL A 5 17.34 -41.60 -23.68
N PRO A 6 18.19 -40.59 -23.41
CA PRO A 6 18.53 -40.22 -22.04
C PRO A 6 17.32 -39.55 -21.36
N GLN A 7 17.03 -39.91 -20.11
CA GLN A 7 16.04 -39.21 -19.31
C GLN A 7 16.66 -38.00 -18.62
N GLU A 8 16.15 -36.80 -18.91
CA GLU A 8 16.48 -35.61 -18.14
C GLU A 8 15.79 -35.63 -16.78
N GLN A 9 16.53 -35.97 -15.73
CA GLN A 9 16.10 -35.81 -14.34
C GLN A 9 16.18 -34.33 -13.92
N ASN A 10 15.27 -33.49 -14.42
CA ASN A 10 15.13 -32.11 -13.97
C ASN A 10 14.41 -32.06 -12.61
N VAL A 11 15.12 -32.47 -11.55
CA VAL A 11 14.62 -32.44 -10.17
C VAL A 11 14.65 -30.99 -9.67
N ALA A 12 13.55 -30.27 -9.87
CA ALA A 12 13.38 -28.89 -9.40
C ALA A 12 13.55 -28.82 -7.87
N ALA A 13 14.74 -28.42 -7.42
CA ALA A 13 15.08 -28.32 -6.01
C ALA A 13 14.20 -27.26 -5.34
N THR A 14 13.20 -27.71 -4.57
CA THR A 14 12.29 -26.85 -3.82
C THR A 14 13.08 -26.12 -2.74
N LEU A 15 13.51 -24.89 -3.04
CA LEU A 15 14.23 -24.00 -2.14
C LEU A 15 13.34 -23.66 -0.93
N HIS A 16 13.43 -24.49 0.09
CA HIS A 16 12.91 -24.19 1.41
C HIS A 16 13.64 -22.92 1.91
N PRO A 17 12.94 -21.98 2.58
CA PRO A 17 13.59 -20.87 3.25
C PRO A 17 14.63 -21.43 4.22
N GLN A 18 15.91 -21.09 4.03
CA GLN A 18 16.98 -21.57 4.90
C GLN A 18 16.73 -21.02 6.31
N GLN A 19 16.31 -21.91 7.22
CA GLN A 19 16.40 -21.62 8.64
C GLN A 19 17.89 -21.56 8.99
N LEU A 20 18.41 -20.34 9.13
CA LEU A 20 19.76 -20.09 9.65
C LEU A 20 19.95 -20.92 10.93
N PRO A 21 21.00 -21.74 11.03
CA PRO A 21 21.18 -22.64 12.17
C PRO A 21 21.31 -21.81 13.45
N MET A 22 20.45 -22.09 14.43
CA MET A 22 20.35 -21.32 15.67
C MET A 22 21.42 -21.73 16.69
N GLU A 23 22.69 -21.67 16.30
CA GLU A 23 23.86 -22.11 17.11
C GLU A 23 24.09 -21.25 18.36
N VAL A 24 23.48 -20.07 18.42
CA VAL A 24 23.61 -19.12 19.53
C VAL A 24 22.35 -19.17 20.41
N SER A 25 22.45 -19.92 21.51
CA SER A 25 21.43 -19.96 22.54
C SER A 25 21.17 -18.56 23.14
N PRO A 26 19.95 -18.25 23.61
CA PRO A 26 19.60 -16.92 24.12
C PRO A 26 20.58 -16.39 25.18
N SER A 27 21.03 -17.25 26.10
CA SER A 27 21.99 -16.90 27.16
C SER A 27 23.34 -16.42 26.63
N LYS A 28 23.80 -16.94 25.48
CA LYS A 28 25.04 -16.49 24.83
C LYS A 28 24.90 -15.06 24.28
N LEU A 29 23.71 -14.65 23.83
CA LEU A 29 23.49 -13.30 23.29
C LEU A 29 23.70 -12.23 24.36
N VAL A 30 23.22 -12.47 25.59
CA VAL A 30 23.45 -11.54 26.72
C VAL A 30 24.92 -11.53 27.14
N ALA A 31 25.59 -12.70 27.13
CA ALA A 31 27.01 -12.83 27.46
C ALA A 31 27.97 -12.25 26.39
N MET A 32 27.46 -11.87 25.21
CA MET A 32 28.22 -11.21 24.13
C MET A 32 28.16 -9.68 24.18
N LEU A 33 27.29 -9.09 25.02
CA LEU A 33 27.20 -7.63 25.18
C LEU A 33 28.28 -7.09 26.13
N SER A 34 28.75 -5.87 25.88
CA SER A 34 29.47 -5.11 26.91
C SER A 34 28.52 -4.75 28.08
N PRO A 35 29.04 -4.48 29.29
CA PRO A 35 28.24 -3.95 30.39
C PRO A 35 27.49 -2.67 30.00
N GLU A 36 28.10 -1.82 29.18
CA GLU A 36 27.58 -0.56 28.68
C GLU A 36 26.43 -0.77 27.68
N ASP A 37 26.58 -1.67 26.70
CA ASP A 37 25.52 -2.03 25.75
C ASP A 37 24.34 -2.67 26.46
N LYS A 38 24.62 -3.61 27.38
CA LYS A 38 23.59 -4.27 28.19
C LYS A 38 22.80 -3.24 29.00
N LYS A 39 23.48 -2.32 29.68
CA LYS A 39 22.84 -1.23 30.43
C LYS A 39 21.99 -0.33 29.52
N THR A 40 22.49 -0.02 28.32
CA THR A 40 21.81 0.83 27.34
C THR A 40 20.53 0.18 26.82
N ILE A 41 20.58 -1.07 26.35
CA ILE A 41 19.41 -1.82 25.87
C ILE A 41 18.39 -2.03 27.00
N MET A 42 18.84 -2.36 28.21
CA MET A 42 17.97 -2.50 29.38
C MET A 42 17.28 -1.18 29.79
N SER A 43 17.91 -0.03 29.55
CA SER A 43 17.36 1.28 29.91
C SER A 43 16.48 1.92 28.82
N LEU A 44 16.60 1.49 27.56
CA LEU A 44 15.93 2.14 26.40
C LEU A 44 14.87 1.26 25.72
N CYS A 45 15.01 -0.07 25.78
CA CYS A 45 14.22 -1.00 24.97
C CYS A 45 13.47 -2.07 25.79
N MET A 46 13.81 -2.23 27.07
CA MET A 46 13.23 -3.25 27.94
C MET A 46 12.22 -2.66 28.95
N PRO A 47 11.20 -3.43 29.39
CA PRO A 47 10.34 -3.05 30.50
C PRO A 47 11.11 -2.78 31.80
N LYS A 48 10.52 -1.95 32.69
CA LYS A 48 11.01 -1.82 34.07
C LYS A 48 11.09 -3.19 34.74
N ASN A 49 12.15 -3.41 35.53
CA ASN A 49 12.40 -4.67 36.21
C ASN A 49 12.37 -5.89 35.26
N ALA A 50 12.86 -5.72 34.02
CA ALA A 50 13.22 -6.82 33.15
C ALA A 50 14.41 -7.62 33.74
N THR A 51 14.43 -8.91 33.45
CA THR A 51 15.47 -9.86 33.83
C THR A 51 16.40 -10.17 32.67
N ASP A 52 17.58 -10.72 32.97
CA ASP A 52 18.51 -11.24 31.94
C ASP A 52 17.87 -12.29 31.03
N SER A 53 16.88 -13.05 31.53
CA SER A 53 16.14 -14.04 30.73
C SER A 53 15.18 -13.38 29.73
N GLU A 54 14.53 -12.29 30.13
CA GLU A 54 13.66 -11.48 29.26
C GLU A 54 14.49 -10.73 28.21
N LEU A 55 15.66 -10.19 28.59
CA LEU A 55 16.63 -9.61 27.66
C LEU A 55 17.13 -10.66 26.65
N ALA A 56 17.51 -11.85 27.12
CA ALA A 56 17.94 -12.95 26.26
C ALA A 56 16.85 -13.31 25.22
N LEU A 57 15.59 -13.38 25.64
CA LEU A 57 14.45 -13.64 24.75
C LEU A 57 14.21 -12.51 23.74
N PHE A 58 14.34 -11.24 24.16
CA PHE A 58 14.22 -10.07 23.29
C PHE A 58 15.33 -10.04 22.23
N LEU A 59 16.61 -10.15 22.63
CA LEU A 59 17.74 -10.18 21.70
C LEU A 59 17.66 -11.36 20.72
N TYR A 60 17.19 -12.52 21.19
CA TYR A 60 16.94 -13.69 20.36
C TYR A 60 15.83 -13.45 19.32
N LYS A 61 14.76 -12.74 19.69
CA LYS A 61 13.71 -12.33 18.74
C LYS A 61 14.19 -11.28 17.74
N CYS A 62 14.94 -10.26 18.17
CA CYS A 62 15.59 -9.30 17.27
C CYS A 62 16.49 -10.03 16.25
N LYS A 63 17.33 -10.96 16.70
CA LYS A 63 18.19 -11.77 15.84
C LYS A 63 17.40 -12.70 14.89
N GLN A 64 16.32 -13.32 15.36
CA GLN A 64 15.42 -14.13 14.51
C GLN A 64 14.76 -13.31 13.41
N MET A 65 14.39 -12.06 13.69
CA MET A 65 13.77 -11.15 12.72
C MET A 65 14.81 -10.46 11.82
N GLY A 66 16.07 -10.34 12.26
CA GLY A 66 17.09 -9.52 11.57
C GLY A 66 16.88 -8.03 11.82
N LEU A 67 16.49 -7.67 13.04
CA LEU A 67 16.27 -6.29 13.51
C LEU A 67 17.34 -5.88 14.52
N ASP A 68 17.68 -4.59 14.53
CA ASP A 68 18.50 -3.96 15.56
C ASP A 68 17.68 -3.78 16.85
N PRO A 69 18.12 -4.28 18.03
CA PRO A 69 17.47 -4.04 19.32
C PRO A 69 17.19 -2.56 19.66
N LEU A 70 18.00 -1.61 19.17
CA LEU A 70 17.85 -0.18 19.45
C LEU A 70 16.89 0.55 18.50
N SER A 71 16.56 -0.05 17.35
CA SER A 71 15.69 0.54 16.31
C SER A 71 14.24 0.80 16.72
N LYS A 72 13.77 0.14 17.80
CA LYS A 72 12.35 0.08 18.23
C LYS A 72 11.38 -0.56 17.23
N ASP A 73 11.89 -1.18 16.15
CA ASP A 73 11.11 -2.03 15.24
C ASP A 73 10.51 -3.27 15.94
N LEU A 74 11.09 -3.66 17.08
CA LEU A 74 10.54 -4.62 18.02
C LEU A 74 10.63 -4.06 19.45
N VAL A 75 9.56 -4.23 20.23
CA VAL A 75 9.45 -3.83 21.64
C VAL A 75 8.87 -4.99 22.44
N LEU A 76 9.50 -5.33 23.56
CA LEU A 76 8.92 -6.25 24.54
C LEU A 76 7.99 -5.46 25.48
N GLN A 77 6.70 -5.80 25.49
CA GLN A 77 5.77 -5.37 26.55
C GLN A 77 5.65 -6.47 27.60
N LYS A 78 5.73 -6.08 28.87
CA LYS A 78 5.51 -6.93 30.05
C LYS A 78 4.25 -6.45 30.76
N TRP A 79 3.34 -7.37 31.05
CA TRP A 79 2.06 -7.09 31.68
C TRP A 79 1.79 -8.10 32.79
N THR A 80 1.31 -7.64 33.94
CA THR A 80 0.88 -8.51 35.06
C THR A 80 -0.64 -8.63 35.02
N ASN A 81 -1.14 -9.85 34.88
CA ASN A 81 -2.57 -10.14 34.86
C ASN A 81 -3.19 -10.02 36.26
N LYS A 82 -4.52 -9.93 36.32
CA LYS A 82 -5.29 -9.81 37.58
C LYS A 82 -5.18 -11.04 38.51
N ASP A 83 -4.60 -12.14 38.02
CA ASP A 83 -4.27 -13.36 38.79
C ASP A 83 -2.79 -13.42 39.26
N GLY A 84 -1.99 -12.39 38.95
CA GLY A 84 -0.57 -12.31 39.28
C GLY A 84 0.38 -12.97 38.26
N THR A 85 -0.14 -13.60 37.20
CA THR A 85 0.70 -14.15 36.11
C THR A 85 1.28 -13.04 35.23
N VAL A 86 2.44 -13.28 34.61
CA VAL A 86 3.11 -12.30 33.74
C VAL A 86 2.98 -12.71 32.28
N THR A 87 2.33 -11.86 31.47
CA THR A 87 2.28 -11.97 30.01
C THR A 87 3.43 -11.17 29.39
N LEU A 88 4.10 -11.75 28.39
CA LEU A 88 5.14 -11.11 27.58
C LEU A 88 4.67 -11.01 26.12
N ASN A 89 4.43 -9.80 25.64
CA ASN A 89 3.99 -9.53 24.27
C ASN A 89 5.11 -8.88 23.46
N PHE A 90 5.47 -9.48 22.33
CA PHE A 90 6.37 -8.86 21.36
C PHE A 90 5.56 -8.00 20.39
N ILE A 91 5.82 -6.69 20.41
CA ILE A 91 5.13 -5.69 19.58
C ILE A 91 6.09 -5.19 18.51
N THR A 92 5.67 -5.20 17.25
CA THR A 92 6.49 -4.79 16.09
C THR A 92 5.82 -3.67 15.29
N THR A 93 6.62 -2.90 14.55
CA THR A 93 6.16 -1.79 13.69
C THR A 93 5.67 -2.30 12.33
N ARG A 94 4.92 -1.48 11.57
CA ARG A 94 4.70 -1.75 10.13
C ARG A 94 6.05 -1.88 9.42
N ASP A 95 6.96 -0.97 9.73
CA ASP A 95 8.22 -0.81 9.01
C ASP A 95 9.15 -2.00 9.24
N ALA A 96 9.10 -2.64 10.41
CA ALA A 96 9.76 -3.92 10.67
C ALA A 96 9.27 -5.03 9.74
N LEU A 97 7.94 -5.14 9.54
CA LEU A 97 7.33 -6.09 8.61
C LEU A 97 7.68 -5.76 7.16
N LEU A 98 7.73 -4.47 6.80
CA LEU A 98 8.11 -3.99 5.46
C LEU A 98 9.57 -4.29 5.15
N LYS A 99 10.51 -3.88 6.02
CA LYS A 99 11.95 -4.21 5.95
C LYS A 99 12.15 -5.72 5.83
N LYS A 100 11.34 -6.53 6.55
CA LYS A 100 11.44 -7.99 6.49
C LYS A 100 10.84 -8.60 5.21
N ALA A 101 9.83 -7.95 4.62
CA ALA A 101 9.34 -8.29 3.29
C ALA A 101 10.38 -7.93 2.22
N GLU A 102 10.99 -6.75 2.27
CA GLU A 102 12.02 -6.28 1.32
C GLU A 102 13.28 -7.17 1.30
N GLN A 103 13.64 -7.77 2.43
CA GLN A 103 14.69 -8.80 2.51
C GLN A 103 14.34 -10.10 1.75
N ASN A 104 13.09 -10.31 1.34
CA ASN A 104 12.68 -11.49 0.57
C ASN A 104 12.97 -11.27 -0.93
N PRO A 105 13.76 -12.13 -1.61
CA PRO A 105 14.04 -11.99 -3.04
C PRO A 105 12.81 -11.90 -3.94
N ASN A 106 11.66 -12.43 -3.48
CA ASN A 106 10.39 -12.40 -4.20
C ASN A 106 9.49 -11.21 -3.86
N TYR A 107 9.92 -10.25 -3.04
CA TYR A 107 9.18 -9.01 -2.82
C TYR A 107 9.06 -8.19 -4.11
N ASN A 108 7.88 -7.64 -4.36
CA ASN A 108 7.57 -6.87 -5.57
C ASN A 108 6.78 -5.57 -5.26
N GLY A 109 6.95 -5.03 -4.05
CA GLY A 109 6.26 -3.82 -3.60
C GLY A 109 4.97 -4.08 -2.79
N ILE A 110 4.42 -2.98 -2.28
CA ILE A 110 3.10 -2.88 -1.67
C ILE A 110 2.45 -1.58 -2.14
N ASN A 111 1.14 -1.59 -2.36
CA ASN A 111 0.32 -0.39 -2.60
C ASN A 111 -0.78 -0.33 -1.53
N SER A 112 -1.22 0.86 -1.12
CA SER A 112 -2.18 1.03 -0.04
C SER A 112 -2.95 2.35 -0.13
N GLY A 113 -4.11 2.43 0.54
CA GLY A 113 -4.94 3.62 0.54
C GLY A 113 -6.05 3.59 1.58
N VAL A 114 -6.87 4.65 1.58
CA VAL A 114 -7.97 4.86 2.54
C VAL A 114 -9.24 5.20 1.79
N VAL A 115 -10.22 4.31 1.82
CA VAL A 115 -11.56 4.51 1.25
C VAL A 115 -12.34 5.48 2.14
N ARG A 116 -12.97 6.47 1.52
CA ARG A 116 -13.91 7.40 2.15
C ARG A 116 -15.24 7.39 1.40
N GLU A 117 -16.31 7.85 2.05
CA GLU A 117 -17.58 8.08 1.37
C GLU A 117 -17.40 9.00 0.16
N GLY A 118 -18.03 8.67 -0.97
CA GLY A 118 -17.91 9.40 -2.23
C GLY A 118 -16.77 8.93 -3.14
N ASP A 119 -15.87 8.08 -2.66
CA ASP A 119 -14.91 7.38 -3.53
C ASP A 119 -15.58 6.26 -4.34
N GLU A 120 -15.03 5.96 -5.51
CA GLU A 120 -15.30 4.70 -6.20
C GLU A 120 -14.27 3.66 -5.76
N PHE A 121 -14.72 2.54 -5.21
CA PHE A 121 -13.85 1.47 -4.75
C PHE A 121 -14.36 0.11 -5.23
N LEU A 122 -13.51 -0.61 -5.97
CA LEU A 122 -13.81 -1.92 -6.53
C LEU A 122 -12.69 -2.89 -6.16
N VAL A 123 -13.08 -4.08 -5.70
CA VAL A 123 -12.17 -5.17 -5.36
C VAL A 123 -12.64 -6.44 -6.06
N ASP A 124 -11.83 -6.93 -6.99
CA ASP A 124 -12.00 -8.22 -7.65
C ASP A 124 -11.04 -9.22 -6.99
N THR A 125 -11.57 -9.98 -6.03
CA THR A 125 -10.81 -10.92 -5.21
C THR A 125 -10.34 -12.16 -5.99
N GLU A 126 -11.00 -12.49 -7.10
CA GLU A 126 -10.61 -13.61 -7.97
C GLU A 126 -9.39 -13.26 -8.83
N LYS A 127 -9.32 -12.01 -9.31
CA LYS A 127 -8.23 -11.51 -10.18
C LYS A 127 -7.15 -10.75 -9.42
N SER A 128 -7.26 -10.64 -8.09
CA SER A 128 -6.39 -9.82 -7.23
C SER A 128 -6.30 -8.34 -7.67
N VAL A 129 -7.39 -7.76 -8.19
CA VAL A 129 -7.44 -6.35 -8.64
C VAL A 129 -8.12 -5.48 -7.60
N VAL A 130 -7.48 -4.36 -7.26
CA VAL A 130 -8.11 -3.22 -6.56
C VAL A 130 -8.11 -2.01 -7.48
N ARG A 131 -9.25 -1.32 -7.58
CA ARG A 131 -9.34 0.03 -8.16
C ARG A 131 -9.94 0.98 -7.15
N HIS A 132 -9.33 2.14 -6.99
CA HIS A 132 -9.75 3.18 -6.05
C HIS A 132 -9.63 4.55 -6.73
N THR A 133 -10.77 5.17 -7.04
CA THR A 133 -10.86 6.53 -7.57
C THR A 133 -11.31 7.46 -6.46
N PHE A 134 -10.60 8.56 -6.21
CA PHE A 134 -11.01 9.52 -5.20
C PHE A 134 -12.24 10.31 -5.66
N GLY A 135 -13.24 10.42 -4.78
CA GLY A 135 -14.42 11.24 -5.02
C GLY A 135 -14.09 12.74 -5.06
N ALA A 136 -14.79 13.50 -5.91
CA ALA A 136 -14.70 14.96 -5.93
C ALA A 136 -15.17 15.63 -4.62
N LYS A 137 -15.92 14.89 -3.78
CA LYS A 137 -16.26 15.23 -2.39
C LYS A 137 -16.12 13.97 -1.55
N ARG A 138 -15.21 13.97 -0.57
CA ARG A 138 -14.90 12.79 0.26
C ARG A 138 -15.43 13.00 1.68
N GLY A 139 -16.30 12.09 2.14
CA GLY A 139 -16.91 12.13 3.48
C GLY A 139 -16.06 11.41 4.54
N LYS A 140 -16.72 10.70 5.48
CA LYS A 140 -15.98 9.96 6.54
C LYS A 140 -15.18 8.78 5.97
N ILE A 141 -14.25 8.31 6.78
CA ILE A 141 -13.43 7.12 6.49
C ILE A 141 -14.32 5.87 6.59
N LEU A 142 -14.13 4.94 5.66
CA LEU A 142 -14.85 3.66 5.59
C LEU A 142 -13.92 2.47 5.81
N ALA A 143 -12.76 2.46 5.15
CA ALA A 143 -11.79 1.38 5.28
C ALA A 143 -10.36 1.82 4.94
N GLY A 144 -9.36 1.12 5.46
CA GLY A 144 -8.03 1.06 4.88
C GLY A 144 -7.93 -0.14 3.93
N TRP A 145 -7.12 -0.03 2.86
CA TRP A 145 -6.81 -1.16 1.99
C TRP A 145 -5.32 -1.23 1.66
N ALA A 146 -4.83 -2.43 1.37
CA ALA A 146 -3.49 -2.66 0.85
C ALA A 146 -3.45 -3.87 -0.08
N VAL A 147 -2.52 -3.84 -1.05
CA VAL A 147 -2.19 -4.97 -1.93
C VAL A 147 -0.68 -5.17 -1.86
N ALA A 148 -0.25 -6.33 -1.35
CA ALA A 148 1.16 -6.71 -1.30
C ALA A 148 1.47 -7.65 -2.48
N TYR A 149 2.59 -7.41 -3.16
CA TYR A 149 2.94 -8.10 -4.42
C TYR A 149 4.13 -9.05 -4.23
N HIS A 150 4.12 -10.18 -4.92
CA HIS A 150 5.15 -11.22 -4.83
C HIS A 150 5.46 -11.82 -6.20
N LYS A 151 6.74 -11.96 -6.56
CA LYS A 151 7.18 -12.35 -7.92
C LYS A 151 6.68 -13.72 -8.39
N SER A 152 6.29 -14.60 -7.47
CA SER A 152 5.83 -15.97 -7.78
C SER A 152 4.52 -16.38 -7.07
N ARG A 153 3.69 -15.41 -6.63
CA ARG A 153 2.36 -15.67 -6.03
C ARG A 153 1.40 -14.55 -6.40
N ASN A 154 0.10 -14.86 -6.51
CA ASN A 154 -0.93 -13.84 -6.68
C ASN A 154 -0.83 -12.77 -5.57
N PRO A 155 -1.11 -11.49 -5.89
CA PRO A 155 -1.11 -10.42 -4.89
C PRO A 155 -2.22 -10.64 -3.84
N VAL A 156 -1.88 -10.49 -2.57
CA VAL A 156 -2.84 -10.52 -1.46
C VAL A 156 -3.38 -9.13 -1.23
N ILE A 157 -4.71 -9.04 -1.32
CA ILE A 157 -5.49 -7.88 -0.91
C ILE A 157 -5.82 -8.00 0.58
N ALA A 158 -5.68 -6.90 1.32
CA ALA A 158 -6.24 -6.73 2.65
C ALA A 158 -7.11 -5.46 2.69
N ILE A 159 -8.19 -5.54 3.45
CA ILE A 159 -9.11 -4.43 3.75
C ILE A 159 -9.32 -4.47 5.26
N ALA A 160 -9.27 -3.31 5.90
CA ALA A 160 -9.51 -3.13 7.33
C ALA A 160 -10.69 -2.17 7.51
N ASP A 161 -11.76 -2.64 8.16
CA ASP A 161 -12.94 -1.83 8.46
C ASP A 161 -12.58 -0.69 9.42
N PHE A 162 -12.94 0.54 9.08
CA PHE A 162 -12.54 1.68 9.89
C PHE A 162 -13.25 1.73 11.25
N GLU A 163 -14.53 1.41 11.30
CA GLU A 163 -15.35 1.55 12.51
C GLU A 163 -14.94 0.51 13.56
N GLU A 164 -14.68 -0.74 13.14
CA GLU A 164 -14.22 -1.80 14.05
C GLU A 164 -12.89 -1.43 14.74
N TYR A 165 -11.87 -1.08 13.95
CA TYR A 165 -10.55 -0.75 14.49
C TYR A 165 -10.51 0.60 15.22
N PHE A 166 -11.20 1.63 14.73
CA PHE A 166 -11.27 2.94 15.40
C PHE A 166 -11.98 2.82 16.75
N ARG A 167 -13.10 2.09 16.83
CA ARG A 167 -13.81 1.84 18.10
C ARG A 167 -12.95 1.04 19.08
N ALA A 168 -12.23 0.02 18.61
CA ALA A 168 -11.31 -0.76 19.44
C ALA A 168 -10.13 0.07 20.00
N ASN A 169 -9.77 1.17 19.31
CA ASN A 169 -8.67 2.07 19.67
C ASN A 169 -9.13 3.47 20.09
N ALA A 170 -10.41 3.67 20.45
CA ALA A 170 -11.02 4.99 20.63
C ALA A 170 -10.35 5.85 21.73
N SER A 171 -9.65 5.22 22.68
CA SER A 171 -8.86 5.89 23.74
C SER A 171 -7.44 6.28 23.31
N SER A 172 -6.99 5.91 22.11
CA SER A 172 -5.63 6.18 21.63
C SER A 172 -5.55 7.56 20.95
N PRO A 173 -4.73 8.51 21.46
CA PRO A 173 -4.62 9.84 20.87
C PRO A 173 -4.15 9.85 19.40
N VAL A 174 -3.37 8.84 19.00
CA VAL A 174 -2.86 8.70 17.61
C VAL A 174 -3.99 8.28 16.65
N TRP A 175 -4.91 7.42 17.10
CA TRP A 175 -6.10 7.10 16.31
C TRP A 175 -7.07 8.29 16.22
N GLN A 176 -7.15 9.13 17.25
CA GLN A 176 -7.94 10.36 17.22
C GLN A 176 -7.34 11.42 16.29
N SER A 177 -6.01 11.57 16.23
CA SER A 177 -5.34 12.62 15.44
C SER A 177 -5.09 12.24 13.98
N VAL A 178 -4.67 11.01 13.69
CA VAL A 178 -4.33 10.54 12.32
C VAL A 178 -5.08 9.26 11.90
N PRO A 179 -6.43 9.19 12.04
CA PRO A 179 -7.21 7.97 11.83
C PRO A 179 -7.04 7.34 10.43
N SER A 180 -6.84 8.16 9.39
CA SER A 180 -6.58 7.65 8.03
C SER A 180 -5.24 6.90 7.92
N ALA A 181 -4.17 7.44 8.52
CA ALA A 181 -2.87 6.77 8.50
C ALA A 181 -2.91 5.47 9.31
N MET A 182 -3.62 5.45 10.44
CA MET A 182 -3.74 4.26 11.28
C MET A 182 -4.50 3.11 10.58
N ILE A 183 -5.61 3.38 9.90
CA ILE A 183 -6.34 2.29 9.21
C ILE A 183 -5.61 1.80 7.94
N GLN A 184 -4.88 2.69 7.24
CA GLN A 184 -4.00 2.29 6.14
C GLN A 184 -2.87 1.37 6.64
N LYS A 185 -2.20 1.76 7.74
CA LYS A 185 -1.17 0.97 8.43
C LYS A 185 -1.69 -0.43 8.81
N VAL A 186 -2.90 -0.54 9.37
CA VAL A 186 -3.53 -1.84 9.69
C VAL A 186 -3.70 -2.70 8.44
N ALA A 187 -4.25 -2.16 7.36
CA ALA A 187 -4.40 -2.91 6.11
C ALA A 187 -3.05 -3.35 5.52
N GLU A 188 -2.02 -2.50 5.60
CA GLU A 188 -0.65 -2.83 5.17
C GLU A 188 -0.04 -3.96 6.00
N VAL A 189 -0.19 -3.93 7.33
CA VAL A 189 0.23 -5.01 8.23
C VAL A 189 -0.46 -6.33 7.85
N MET A 190 -1.79 -6.30 7.63
CA MET A 190 -2.56 -7.46 7.21
C MET A 190 -2.11 -8.02 5.85
N ALA A 191 -1.79 -7.16 4.88
CA ALA A 191 -1.29 -7.58 3.57
C ALA A 191 0.13 -8.17 3.67
N LEU A 192 1.03 -7.50 4.38
CA LEU A 192 2.42 -7.97 4.59
C LEU A 192 2.45 -9.34 5.27
N ARG A 193 1.72 -9.53 6.38
CA ARG A 193 1.66 -10.81 7.12
C ARG A 193 1.12 -11.98 6.30
N LYS A 194 0.18 -11.72 5.39
CA LYS A 194 -0.43 -12.75 4.54
C LYS A 194 0.45 -13.06 3.32
N GLN A 195 1.00 -12.03 2.67
CA GLN A 195 1.82 -12.19 1.46
C GLN A 195 3.19 -12.79 1.77
N PHE A 196 3.77 -12.42 2.92
CA PHE A 196 5.05 -12.89 3.43
C PHE A 196 4.81 -13.48 4.82
N PRO A 197 5.08 -14.78 5.07
CA PRO A 197 4.89 -15.40 6.38
C PRO A 197 5.98 -14.93 7.35
N ILE A 198 5.86 -13.69 7.82
CA ILE A 198 6.81 -13.03 8.71
C ILE A 198 6.60 -13.54 10.15
N VAL A 199 7.69 -14.06 10.71
CA VAL A 199 7.94 -14.53 12.10
C VAL A 199 6.73 -14.64 13.03
N GLN A 200 6.40 -15.88 13.41
CA GLN A 200 5.35 -16.18 14.38
C GLN A 200 5.66 -15.62 15.79
N GLY A 201 4.60 -15.23 16.50
CA GLY A 201 4.66 -14.78 17.89
C GLY A 201 5.11 -13.32 18.08
N VAL A 202 4.87 -12.46 17.09
CA VAL A 202 4.96 -11.00 17.24
C VAL A 202 3.70 -10.34 16.68
N TYR A 203 3.20 -9.32 17.36
CA TYR A 203 1.95 -8.60 17.08
C TYR A 203 2.25 -7.14 16.74
N THR A 204 1.34 -6.41 16.09
CA THR A 204 1.38 -4.94 16.09
C THR A 204 0.52 -4.40 17.23
N ARG A 205 0.55 -3.09 17.49
CA ARG A 205 -0.17 -2.49 18.63
C ARG A 205 -1.69 -2.67 18.49
N GLU A 206 -2.17 -2.69 17.26
CA GLU A 206 -3.57 -2.72 16.86
C GLU A 206 -4.17 -4.14 16.90
N GLU A 207 -3.34 -5.17 17.04
CA GLU A 207 -3.73 -6.59 17.18
C GLU A 207 -3.87 -7.02 18.66
N LEU A 208 -3.61 -6.13 19.62
CA LEU A 208 -3.63 -6.42 21.05
C LEU A 208 -4.71 -5.61 21.78
N PRO A 209 -5.36 -6.17 22.82
CA PRO A 209 -6.34 -5.44 23.62
C PRO A 209 -5.70 -4.28 24.38
N VAL A 210 -6.39 -3.14 24.45
CA VAL A 210 -5.95 -1.97 25.21
C VAL A 210 -6.14 -2.24 26.72
N GLY A 211 -5.07 -2.67 27.39
CA GLY A 211 -5.05 -2.87 28.84
C GLY A 211 -4.99 -1.57 29.63
N GLU A 212 -5.76 -1.48 30.72
CA GLU A 212 -5.97 -0.27 31.53
C GLU A 212 -4.70 0.27 32.23
N GLU A 213 -3.67 -0.56 32.40
CA GLU A 213 -2.43 -0.25 33.14
C GLU A 213 -1.14 -0.43 32.28
N ALA A 214 -1.22 -0.12 30.98
CA ALA A 214 -0.15 -0.39 30.02
C ALA A 214 1.05 0.57 30.17
N GLU A 215 1.91 0.37 31.18
CA GLU A 215 3.01 1.29 31.45
C GLU A 215 4.07 1.33 30.30
N ALA A 216 4.14 2.48 29.64
CA ALA A 216 5.28 3.00 28.89
C ALA A 216 5.88 2.16 27.73
N ALA A 217 5.13 1.28 27.08
CA ALA A 217 5.50 0.75 25.76
C ALA A 217 5.19 1.74 24.61
N ARG A 218 5.84 2.91 24.60
CA ARG A 218 5.80 3.88 23.48
C ARG A 218 6.59 3.34 22.28
N VAL A 219 5.95 2.51 21.46
CA VAL A 219 6.36 2.29 20.07
C VAL A 219 6.30 3.65 19.38
N VAL A 220 7.42 4.10 18.82
CA VAL A 220 7.49 5.37 18.10
C VAL A 220 7.07 5.10 16.67
N ASP A 221 5.79 5.29 16.35
CA ASP A 221 5.36 5.43 14.96
C ASP A 221 5.98 6.72 14.41
N VAL A 222 7.02 6.58 13.57
CA VAL A 222 7.77 7.70 12.95
C VAL A 222 6.85 8.66 12.16
N VAL A 223 5.67 8.17 11.77
CA VAL A 223 4.58 8.94 11.16
C VAL A 223 4.12 10.13 12.02
N ALA A 224 4.26 10.08 13.34
CA ALA A 224 3.82 11.15 14.24
C ALA A 224 4.78 12.35 14.25
N ASP A 225 6.08 12.12 14.41
CA ASP A 225 7.08 13.18 14.52
C ASP A 225 7.23 13.98 13.21
N ALA A 226 7.06 13.33 12.06
CA ALA A 226 7.13 13.97 10.74
C ALA A 226 6.01 14.99 10.47
N VAL A 227 4.84 14.84 11.12
CA VAL A 227 3.68 15.73 10.93
C VAL A 227 3.69 16.88 11.94
N ALA A 228 4.27 16.68 13.13
CA ALA A 228 4.37 17.70 14.18
C ALA A 228 5.37 18.83 13.86
N ALA A 229 6.25 18.65 12.86
CA ALA A 229 7.33 19.59 12.52
C ALA A 229 6.96 20.67 11.49
N ILE A 230 5.70 20.72 11.02
CA ILE A 230 5.25 21.69 10.00
C ILE A 230 4.38 22.78 10.63
N GLU A 231 5.00 23.70 11.35
CA GLU A 231 4.37 24.99 11.67
C GLU A 231 4.37 25.87 10.40
N VAL A 232 3.22 25.99 9.75
CA VAL A 232 3.06 26.83 8.55
C VAL A 232 2.95 28.30 8.96
N THR A 233 4.07 29.02 8.96
CA THR A 233 4.07 30.49 8.99
C THR A 233 3.71 31.05 7.60
N PRO A 234 2.83 32.06 7.49
CA PRO A 234 2.25 32.49 6.23
C PRO A 234 3.12 33.49 5.44
N GLU A 235 4.45 33.30 5.42
CA GLU A 235 5.42 34.32 5.00
C GLU A 235 6.50 33.79 4.04
N MET A 236 6.09 33.21 2.90
CA MET A 236 6.98 33.05 1.73
C MET A 236 6.21 32.84 0.41
N VAL A 237 5.36 33.82 0.07
CA VAL A 237 4.69 33.89 -1.24
C VAL A 237 4.82 35.29 -1.84
N GLU A 238 6.01 35.64 -2.34
CA GLU A 238 6.20 36.54 -3.50
C GLU A 238 7.68 36.65 -3.92
N THR A 239 7.93 37.28 -5.08
CA THR A 239 9.25 37.51 -5.73
C THR A 239 9.79 36.27 -6.47
N THR A 240 9.97 36.24 -7.80
CA THR A 240 10.10 37.33 -8.80
C THR A 240 9.19 37.15 -10.04
N MET A 241 8.89 38.25 -10.72
CA MET A 241 8.01 38.42 -11.89
C MET A 241 8.65 38.15 -13.27
N VAL A 242 7.94 38.61 -14.33
CA VAL A 242 8.29 38.90 -15.75
C VAL A 242 7.81 37.81 -16.73
N GLU A 243 6.97 38.06 -17.76
CA GLU A 243 6.13 39.19 -18.25
C GLU A 243 5.22 38.65 -19.40
N THR A 244 4.15 39.25 -19.97
CA THR A 244 3.21 40.39 -19.76
C THR A 244 1.81 39.87 -20.24
N THR A 245 0.69 40.56 -20.54
CA THR A 245 0.17 41.94 -20.70
C THR A 245 -0.99 42.17 -19.68
N GLU A 246 -1.99 43.08 -19.68
CA GLU A 246 -2.69 44.07 -20.56
C GLU A 246 -3.64 43.50 -21.64
N GLU A 247 -4.90 43.90 -21.82
CA GLU A 247 -5.68 45.12 -21.46
C GLU A 247 -6.80 44.84 -20.40
N THR A 248 -7.26 45.73 -19.48
CA THR A 248 -7.79 47.12 -19.59
C THR A 248 -9.20 47.15 -20.22
N THR A 249 -10.31 47.63 -19.63
CA THR A 249 -10.67 48.28 -18.33
C THR A 249 -12.05 47.70 -17.85
N THR A 250 -12.85 48.12 -16.86
CA THR A 250 -13.04 49.35 -16.03
C THR A 250 -13.73 49.00 -14.67
N GLN A 251 -13.96 49.98 -13.78
CA GLN A 251 -14.76 49.86 -12.53
C GLN A 251 -16.11 50.63 -12.63
N THR A 252 -17.11 50.33 -11.76
CA THR A 252 -17.97 51.31 -11.02
C THR A 252 -18.86 50.61 -9.97
N LYS A 253 -19.31 51.35 -8.93
CA LYS A 253 -20.10 50.86 -7.76
C LYS A 253 -21.60 51.23 -7.80
N ARG A 254 -22.38 50.57 -6.91
CA ARG A 254 -23.65 50.94 -6.22
C ARG A 254 -25.01 50.38 -6.72
N GLU A 255 -25.50 49.40 -5.95
CA GLU A 255 -26.66 49.48 -5.04
C GLU A 255 -28.13 49.67 -5.57
N LYS A 256 -28.98 48.72 -5.14
CA LYS A 256 -30.46 48.73 -4.94
C LYS A 256 -31.41 48.14 -6.01
N ASP A 257 -32.02 47.04 -5.57
CA ASP A 257 -33.31 46.37 -5.89
C ASP A 257 -34.54 47.29 -6.06
N PRO A 258 -35.73 46.82 -6.57
CA PRO A 258 -36.27 45.46 -6.39
C PRO A 258 -37.18 44.81 -7.48
N LEU A 259 -37.69 43.60 -7.14
CA LEU A 259 -38.78 42.81 -7.78
C LEU A 259 -38.40 42.11 -9.11
N ILE A 260 -38.95 40.94 -9.50
CA ILE A 260 -40.16 40.19 -9.07
C ILE A 260 -39.87 38.70 -8.78
N HIS A 261 -40.64 38.15 -7.82
CA HIS A 261 -40.93 36.76 -7.48
C HIS A 261 -41.17 35.76 -8.65
N MET A 262 -40.79 34.48 -8.50
CA MET A 262 -41.67 33.29 -8.65
C MET A 262 -40.96 31.98 -8.28
N THR A 263 -41.69 31.02 -7.70
CA THR A 263 -41.14 29.74 -7.16
C THR A 263 -41.93 28.52 -7.68
N PRO A 264 -41.28 27.40 -8.07
CA PRO A 264 -41.94 26.10 -8.25
C PRO A 264 -42.05 25.31 -6.92
N PRO A 265 -43.11 24.49 -6.70
CA PRO A 265 -43.44 23.95 -5.38
C PRO A 265 -42.94 22.52 -5.08
N GLN A 266 -42.93 22.18 -3.79
CA GLN A 266 -42.89 20.79 -3.29
C GLN A 266 -44.29 20.17 -3.30
N GLN A 267 -44.39 18.84 -3.44
CA GLN A 267 -45.54 18.04 -2.99
C GLN A 267 -45.09 16.70 -2.37
N GLN A 268 -45.90 16.14 -1.47
CA GLN A 268 -45.57 14.96 -0.66
C GLN A 268 -46.52 13.77 -0.90
N SER A 269 -45.96 12.57 -0.75
CA SER A 269 -46.59 11.33 -0.25
C SER A 269 -48.05 10.97 -0.59
N GLN A 270 -48.24 9.82 -1.24
CA GLN A 270 -49.32 8.88 -0.91
C GLN A 270 -48.78 7.44 -0.85
N GLN A 271 -49.36 6.62 0.04
CA GLN A 271 -49.03 5.19 0.18
C GLN A 271 -50.06 4.32 -0.55
N ARG A 272 -49.61 3.21 -1.15
CA ARG A 272 -50.46 2.04 -1.42
C ARG A 272 -49.66 0.74 -1.37
N GLN A 273 -50.39 -0.36 -1.19
CA GLN A 273 -49.86 -1.67 -0.77
C GLN A 273 -49.33 -2.51 -1.95
N GLN A 274 -48.55 -3.55 -1.62
CA GLN A 274 -48.03 -4.56 -2.56
C GLN A 274 -49.14 -5.42 -3.17
N PRO A 275 -48.82 -6.19 -4.22
CA PRO A 275 -48.68 -7.64 -3.99
C PRO A 275 -47.41 -8.27 -4.61
N GLN A 276 -47.01 -9.42 -4.09
CA GLN A 276 -45.86 -10.20 -4.54
C GLN A 276 -46.15 -10.98 -5.85
N LYS A 277 -45.09 -11.28 -6.61
CA LYS A 277 -44.99 -12.45 -7.49
C LYS A 277 -43.56 -13.02 -7.45
N GLU A 278 -43.43 -14.30 -7.75
CA GLU A 278 -42.23 -15.11 -7.54
C GLU A 278 -41.45 -15.43 -8.83
N GLN A 279 -40.14 -15.65 -8.68
CA GLN A 279 -39.28 -16.54 -9.50
C GLN A 279 -39.09 -16.15 -11.00
N GLN A 280 -37.98 -16.46 -11.69
CA GLN A 280 -36.75 -17.23 -11.42
C GLN A 280 -35.55 -16.56 -12.19
N PRO A 281 -34.28 -17.01 -12.07
CA PRO A 281 -33.11 -16.22 -12.53
C PRO A 281 -32.75 -16.40 -14.02
N LEU A 282 -32.06 -15.41 -14.60
CA LEU A 282 -31.43 -15.49 -15.92
C LEU A 282 -29.93 -15.86 -15.80
N GLN A 283 -29.42 -16.64 -16.76
CA GLN A 283 -28.05 -17.15 -16.76
C GLN A 283 -27.04 -16.21 -17.45
N GLN A 284 -25.76 -16.47 -17.19
CA GLN A 284 -24.60 -15.75 -17.73
C GLN A 284 -24.50 -15.84 -19.26
N GLN A 285 -24.08 -14.74 -19.90
CA GLN A 285 -23.41 -14.78 -21.21
C GLN A 285 -22.28 -13.74 -21.24
N GLN A 286 -21.05 -14.20 -21.47
CA GLN A 286 -20.01 -13.44 -22.16
C GLN A 286 -19.98 -13.93 -23.61
N PRO A 287 -19.59 -13.08 -24.58
CA PRO A 287 -18.19 -13.10 -24.97
C PRO A 287 -17.60 -11.72 -25.28
N GLU A 288 -16.34 -11.51 -24.91
CA GLU A 288 -15.44 -10.60 -25.64
C GLU A 288 -14.24 -11.39 -26.13
N THR A 289 -14.07 -11.45 -27.45
CA THR A 289 -12.91 -12.08 -28.10
C THR A 289 -11.76 -11.09 -28.15
N SER A 290 -10.68 -11.35 -27.41
CA SER A 290 -9.42 -10.61 -27.59
C SER A 290 -8.98 -10.68 -29.06
N PRO A 291 -8.62 -9.55 -29.71
CA PRO A 291 -8.14 -9.58 -31.09
C PRO A 291 -6.84 -10.40 -31.19
N GLN A 292 -6.81 -11.34 -32.13
CA GLN A 292 -5.55 -11.97 -32.54
C GLN A 292 -4.65 -10.91 -33.20
N ASP A 293 -3.35 -11.01 -32.98
CA ASP A 293 -2.31 -10.09 -33.46
C ASP A 293 -2.43 -8.63 -32.96
N ALA A 294 -2.98 -8.38 -31.77
CA ALA A 294 -2.97 -7.06 -31.13
C ALA A 294 -2.25 -7.05 -29.77
N TYR A 295 -1.54 -5.97 -29.47
CA TYR A 295 -1.06 -5.66 -28.13
C TYR A 295 -2.22 -5.20 -27.24
N LYS A 296 -2.20 -5.54 -25.95
CA LYS A 296 -3.11 -4.96 -24.95
C LYS A 296 -2.39 -3.94 -24.08
N LEU A 297 -2.91 -2.72 -23.97
CA LEU A 297 -2.29 -1.69 -23.15
C LEU A 297 -2.46 -1.96 -21.65
N LEU A 298 -1.35 -1.81 -20.91
CA LEU A 298 -1.32 -1.83 -19.44
C LEU A 298 -1.07 -0.44 -18.85
N ALA A 299 -0.16 0.36 -19.42
CA ALA A 299 0.13 1.73 -18.95
C ALA A 299 0.90 2.55 -19.99
N VAL A 300 0.80 3.88 -19.92
CA VAL A 300 1.69 4.82 -20.64
C VAL A 300 2.31 5.79 -19.64
N ASN A 301 3.63 5.72 -19.47
CA ASN A 301 4.38 6.57 -18.55
C ASN A 301 5.33 7.50 -19.33
N THR A 302 5.06 8.80 -19.34
CA THR A 302 5.88 9.81 -20.00
C THR A 302 7.14 10.18 -19.20
N GLY A 303 8.13 10.77 -19.86
CA GLY A 303 9.36 11.25 -19.24
C GLY A 303 10.26 12.00 -20.20
N ARG A 304 11.44 12.40 -19.73
CA ARG A 304 12.53 12.96 -20.56
C ARG A 304 13.81 12.17 -20.34
N SER A 305 14.61 12.07 -21.40
CA SER A 305 15.97 11.49 -21.36
C SER A 305 16.98 12.46 -20.73
N SER A 306 18.19 11.98 -20.44
CA SER A 306 19.31 12.84 -20.01
C SER A 306 19.73 13.89 -21.05
N THR A 307 19.34 13.71 -22.32
CA THR A 307 19.50 14.71 -23.40
C THR A 307 18.27 15.60 -23.59
N GLY A 308 17.35 15.64 -22.62
CA GLY A 308 16.13 16.47 -22.63
C GLY A 308 15.01 15.99 -23.56
N THR A 309 15.31 15.08 -24.49
CA THR A 309 14.35 14.51 -25.45
C THR A 309 13.21 13.79 -24.71
N PRO A 310 11.93 14.10 -24.99
CA PRO A 310 10.81 13.41 -24.35
C PRO A 310 10.65 11.98 -24.88
N TYR A 311 10.04 11.13 -24.06
CA TYR A 311 9.63 9.78 -24.43
C TYR A 311 8.40 9.34 -23.62
N ALA A 312 7.77 8.24 -24.04
CA ALA A 312 6.79 7.50 -23.27
C ALA A 312 7.11 6.01 -23.27
N LYS A 313 7.03 5.38 -22.09
CA LYS A 313 7.12 3.93 -21.91
C LYS A 313 5.71 3.36 -21.98
N VAL A 314 5.45 2.55 -23.00
CA VAL A 314 4.17 1.88 -23.26
C VAL A 314 4.27 0.45 -22.73
N GLY A 315 3.76 0.23 -21.52
CA GLY A 315 3.62 -1.12 -20.95
C GLY A 315 2.44 -1.83 -21.60
N CYS A 316 2.66 -3.03 -22.15
CA CYS A 316 1.64 -3.78 -22.87
C CYS A 316 1.88 -5.30 -22.79
N VAL A 317 0.83 -6.08 -23.05
CA VAL A 317 0.94 -7.51 -23.32
C VAL A 317 1.02 -7.70 -24.84
N SER A 318 1.96 -8.51 -25.33
CA SER A 318 2.07 -8.87 -26.76
C SER A 318 0.96 -9.84 -27.20
N PRO A 319 0.76 -10.05 -28.52
CA PRO A 319 -0.12 -11.10 -29.02
C PRO A 319 0.20 -12.50 -28.47
N ASP A 320 1.47 -12.78 -28.19
CA ASP A 320 2.00 -14.03 -27.64
C ASP A 320 1.74 -14.17 -26.12
N GLY A 321 1.21 -13.14 -25.46
CA GLY A 321 0.98 -13.10 -24.03
C GLY A 321 2.15 -12.58 -23.18
N GLU A 322 3.25 -12.12 -23.78
CA GLU A 322 4.40 -11.58 -23.04
C GLU A 322 4.17 -10.12 -22.61
N THR A 323 4.40 -9.80 -21.34
CA THR A 323 4.45 -8.40 -20.88
C THR A 323 5.73 -7.73 -21.35
N LYS A 324 5.61 -6.73 -22.23
CA LYS A 324 6.71 -5.92 -22.77
C LYS A 324 6.55 -4.44 -22.46
N VAL A 325 7.64 -3.68 -22.66
CA VAL A 325 7.64 -2.22 -22.64
C VAL A 325 8.19 -1.71 -23.96
N LEU A 326 7.33 -1.07 -24.75
CA LEU A 326 7.71 -0.36 -25.97
C LEU A 326 8.05 1.09 -25.65
N LEU A 327 8.87 1.73 -26.49
CA LEU A 327 9.30 3.12 -26.29
C LEU A 327 8.78 4.01 -27.43
N ALA A 328 7.91 4.97 -27.10
CA ALA A 328 7.61 6.07 -28.01
C ALA A 328 8.58 7.23 -27.73
N LYS A 329 9.22 7.80 -28.75
CA LYS A 329 10.40 8.69 -28.62
C LYS A 329 10.17 10.00 -29.38
N GLY A 330 10.55 11.13 -28.76
CA GLY A 330 10.29 12.46 -29.31
C GLY A 330 8.82 12.89 -29.21
N GLU A 331 8.53 14.12 -29.62
CA GLU A 331 7.17 14.68 -29.57
C GLU A 331 6.18 13.88 -30.46
N GLU A 332 6.64 13.38 -31.61
CA GLU A 332 5.86 12.50 -32.49
C GLU A 332 5.45 11.20 -31.78
N GLY A 333 6.39 10.57 -31.07
CA GLY A 333 6.11 9.38 -30.26
C GLY A 333 5.10 9.68 -29.13
N LEU A 334 5.25 10.81 -28.43
CA LEU A 334 4.27 11.25 -27.43
C LEU A 334 2.87 11.43 -28.05
N ALA A 335 2.78 12.07 -29.22
CA ALA A 335 1.52 12.30 -29.92
C ALA A 335 0.82 10.99 -30.35
N MET A 336 1.57 9.99 -30.81
CA MET A 336 1.01 8.66 -31.15
C MET A 336 0.36 7.97 -29.94
N VAL A 337 0.91 8.13 -28.74
CA VAL A 337 0.44 7.41 -27.54
C VAL A 337 -0.52 8.22 -26.66
N ALA A 338 -0.65 9.53 -26.88
CA ALA A 338 -1.40 10.45 -26.01
C ALA A 338 -2.88 10.08 -25.80
N ASN A 339 -3.49 9.38 -26.77
CA ASN A 339 -4.90 8.98 -26.72
C ASN A 339 -5.12 7.49 -26.33
N LEU A 340 -4.05 6.75 -26.03
CA LEU A 340 -4.15 5.36 -25.58
C LEU A 340 -4.80 5.28 -24.20
N LYS A 341 -5.74 4.33 -24.03
CA LYS A 341 -6.47 4.10 -22.77
C LYS A 341 -6.14 2.73 -22.20
N GLU A 342 -5.99 2.63 -20.88
CA GLU A 342 -5.71 1.35 -20.22
C GLU A 342 -6.70 0.26 -20.66
N GLY A 343 -6.18 -0.92 -21.00
CA GLY A 343 -6.98 -2.05 -21.47
C GLY A 343 -7.38 -2.03 -22.95
N CYS A 344 -7.16 -0.94 -23.70
CA CYS A 344 -7.41 -0.93 -25.15
C CYS A 344 -6.44 -1.87 -25.90
N TYR A 345 -6.86 -2.30 -27.09
CA TYR A 345 -6.02 -3.07 -28.00
C TYR A 345 -5.42 -2.14 -29.06
N PHE A 346 -4.19 -2.45 -29.50
CA PHE A 346 -3.53 -1.70 -30.56
C PHE A 346 -2.56 -2.59 -31.36
N LYS A 347 -2.33 -2.25 -32.62
CA LYS A 347 -1.19 -2.73 -33.40
C LYS A 347 -0.11 -1.66 -33.39
N ALA A 348 1.15 -2.08 -33.32
CA ALA A 348 2.29 -1.19 -33.41
C ALA A 348 3.36 -1.82 -34.30
N GLN A 349 4.03 -1.00 -35.11
CA GLN A 349 5.30 -1.38 -35.73
C GLN A 349 6.43 -0.88 -34.84
N THR A 350 7.47 -1.69 -34.68
CA THR A 350 8.62 -1.35 -33.84
C THR A 350 9.94 -1.58 -34.56
N VAL A 351 10.95 -0.80 -34.18
CA VAL A 351 12.34 -0.96 -34.61
C VAL A 351 13.22 -1.11 -33.36
N ASN A 352 14.20 -2.02 -33.39
CA ASN A 352 15.15 -2.13 -32.28
C ASN A 352 16.28 -1.10 -32.44
N GLU A 353 16.25 -0.03 -31.63
CA GLU A 353 17.38 0.88 -31.48
C GLU A 353 18.07 0.61 -30.14
N LYS A 354 19.35 0.22 -30.18
CA LYS A 354 20.23 0.13 -28.99
C LYS A 354 19.65 -0.72 -27.84
N GLY A 355 18.85 -1.74 -28.16
CA GLY A 355 18.21 -2.63 -27.19
C GLY A 355 16.78 -2.24 -26.79
N PHE A 356 16.21 -1.16 -27.34
CA PHE A 356 14.83 -0.74 -27.10
C PHE A 356 13.96 -0.97 -28.34
N GLU A 357 12.79 -1.60 -28.17
CA GLU A 357 11.75 -1.66 -29.20
C GLU A 357 11.04 -0.29 -29.27
N ILE A 358 11.39 0.53 -30.26
CA ILE A 358 10.84 1.87 -30.46
C ILE A 358 9.64 1.81 -31.38
N ILE A 359 8.51 2.41 -30.97
CA ILE A 359 7.29 2.50 -31.78
C ILE A 359 7.53 3.45 -32.96
N THR A 360 7.31 2.97 -34.18
CA THR A 360 7.39 3.77 -35.43
C THR A 360 6.02 4.08 -36.04
N SER A 361 5.01 3.26 -35.76
CA SER A 361 3.60 3.54 -36.06
C SER A 361 2.69 2.80 -35.07
N LEU A 362 1.48 3.31 -34.87
CA LEU A 362 0.48 2.73 -33.96
C LEU A 362 -0.94 2.92 -34.50
N GLU A 363 -1.79 1.91 -34.33
CA GLU A 363 -3.21 1.87 -34.70
C GLU A 363 -4.01 1.25 -33.55
N VAL A 364 -5.06 1.94 -33.07
CA VAL A 364 -5.94 1.46 -31.99
C VAL A 364 -7.11 0.66 -32.59
N ILE A 365 -7.51 -0.42 -31.93
CA ILE A 365 -8.46 -1.45 -32.42
C ILE A 365 -9.55 -1.71 -31.37
#